data_AF-A0AAV8SEC7-F1
#
_entry.id   AF-A0AAV8SEC7-F1
#
_cell.length_a   1.000
_cell.length_b   1.000
_cell.length_c   1.000
_cell.angle_alpha   90.00
_cell.angle_beta   90.00
_cell.angle_gamma   90.00
#
_symmetry.space_group_name_H-M   'P 1'
#
loop_
_entity.id
_entity.type
_entity.pdbx_description
1 polymer ?
#
loop_
_entity_poly.entity_id
_entity_poly.type
_entity_poly.pdbx_seq_one_letter_code
_entity_poly.pdbx_strand_id
1 'polypeptide(L)'
;MGIYSRRVYSLRDIAVKFLIMYLNSRKSAEANEIVKEFNGFDVIVHNCLISANLKGGNLDKARKLFDEMPERNEVLWTALISGFMRYGKVEESMWYFERNPYQNVVSWTAAICGFVQNGFSFEGLKLFLKLLESGVRPNKVTFTSVIRACAELGDFKLGMSILGLIVKTGLERNVSVSNSNPFVKNKEQQERLREASLSCTDKQMQSYILYGVGYHNGGLCLKDRNLIEGLFLKGDIQILCTTNTLAHGINLPAHTVVIKSTQYLYVYCFSLLLYW
;
A
#
# COMPACT_ATOMS: atom_id res chain seq x y z
N MET A 1 32.34 -12.61 55.87
CA MET A 1 31.69 -11.38 55.35
C MET A 1 31.87 -11.36 53.84
N GLY A 2 30.86 -11.83 53.11
CA GLY A 2 30.89 -11.94 51.64
C GLY A 2 30.61 -10.58 51.00
N ILE A 3 31.54 -10.13 50.18
CA ILE A 3 31.42 -8.93 49.35
C ILE A 3 30.35 -9.23 48.29
N TYR A 4 29.19 -8.57 48.39
CA TYR A 4 28.20 -8.52 47.33
C TYR A 4 28.83 -7.86 46.10
N SER A 5 29.31 -8.67 45.15
CA SER A 5 29.71 -8.19 43.83
C SER A 5 28.47 -7.67 43.11
N ARG A 6 28.26 -6.35 43.11
CA ARG A 6 27.36 -5.71 42.14
C ARG A 6 27.86 -6.08 40.74
N ARG A 7 27.19 -7.03 40.08
CA ARG A 7 27.41 -7.33 38.66
C ARG A 7 27.05 -6.07 37.88
N VAL A 8 28.07 -5.38 37.37
CA VAL A 8 27.89 -4.37 36.32
C VAL A 8 27.45 -5.15 35.08
N TYR A 9 26.14 -5.17 34.82
CA TYR A 9 25.61 -5.75 33.59
C TYR A 9 26.07 -4.88 32.41
N SER A 10 26.59 -5.50 31.34
CA SER A 10 26.88 -4.74 30.13
C SER A 10 25.58 -4.29 29.47
N LEU A 11 25.62 -3.19 28.69
CA LEU A 11 24.49 -2.72 27.86
C LEU A 11 23.89 -3.87 27.01
N ARG A 12 24.75 -4.80 26.58
CA ARG A 12 24.37 -6.01 25.82
C ARG A 12 23.57 -7.01 26.67
N ASP A 13 23.93 -7.20 27.94
CA ASP A 13 23.23 -8.14 28.84
C ASP A 13 21.83 -7.64 29.22
N ILE A 14 21.68 -6.32 29.36
CA ILE A 14 20.40 -5.67 29.63
C ILE A 14 19.52 -5.68 28.38
N ALA A 15 20.08 -5.37 27.20
CA ALA A 15 19.37 -5.48 25.93
C ALA A 15 18.87 -6.91 25.68
N VAL A 16 19.68 -7.93 25.99
CA VAL A 16 19.29 -9.36 25.89
C VAL A 16 18.19 -9.71 26.89
N LYS A 17 18.27 -9.27 28.15
CA LYS A 17 17.19 -9.47 29.14
C LYS A 17 15.88 -8.80 28.72
N PHE A 18 15.94 -7.59 28.19
CA PHE A 18 14.77 -6.89 27.63
C PHE A 18 14.20 -7.62 26.41
N LEU A 19 15.05 -8.13 25.52
CA LEU A 19 14.63 -8.93 24.36
C LEU A 19 13.95 -10.24 24.77
N ILE A 20 14.46 -10.92 25.80
CA ILE A 20 13.87 -12.14 26.36
C ILE A 20 12.49 -11.84 27.00
N MET A 21 12.34 -10.69 27.67
CA MET A 21 11.04 -10.25 28.20
C MET A 21 10.06 -9.84 27.10
N TYR A 22 10.56 -9.24 26.01
CA TYR A 22 9.80 -8.86 24.81
C TYR A 22 9.23 -10.07 24.07
N LEU A 23 9.99 -11.16 23.92
CA LEU A 23 9.50 -12.40 23.30
C LEU A 23 8.36 -13.06 24.08
N ASN A 24 8.27 -12.81 25.39
CA ASN A 24 7.34 -13.48 26.28
C ASN A 24 6.05 -12.69 26.61
N SER A 25 5.83 -11.51 26.01
CA SER A 25 4.57 -10.70 25.93
C SER A 25 3.69 -10.48 27.18
N ARG A 26 3.94 -11.11 28.33
CA ARG A 26 3.09 -11.11 29.54
C ARG A 26 3.70 -10.44 30.77
N LYS A 27 4.92 -9.91 30.70
CA LYS A 27 5.67 -9.36 31.86
C LYS A 27 5.97 -7.86 31.73
N SER A 28 4.94 -7.04 31.59
CA SER A 28 5.07 -5.58 31.43
C SER A 28 5.47 -4.83 32.71
N ALA A 29 5.26 -5.42 33.89
CA ALA A 29 5.59 -4.81 35.19
C ALA A 29 7.10 -4.85 35.47
N GLU A 30 7.72 -6.02 35.31
CA GLU A 30 9.17 -6.21 35.44
C GLU A 30 9.95 -5.30 34.48
N ALA A 31 9.42 -5.07 33.27
CA ALA A 31 10.05 -4.18 32.29
C ALA A 31 10.13 -2.73 32.79
N ASN A 32 9.16 -2.29 33.61
CA ASN A 32 9.12 -0.93 34.14
C ASN A 32 10.06 -0.72 35.32
N GLU A 33 10.38 -1.77 36.08
CA GLU A 33 11.35 -1.68 37.17
C GLU A 33 12.77 -1.52 36.62
N ILE A 34 13.13 -2.32 35.61
CA ILE A 34 14.46 -2.23 34.96
C ILE A 34 14.64 -0.88 34.28
N VAL A 35 13.55 -0.31 33.73
CA VAL A 35 13.52 1.05 33.17
C VAL A 35 13.89 2.12 34.21
N LYS A 36 13.39 2.01 35.45
CA LYS A 36 13.65 3.00 36.50
C LYS A 36 15.08 2.96 37.04
N GLU A 37 15.74 1.81 36.94
CA GLU A 37 17.13 1.64 37.39
C GLU A 37 18.16 2.18 36.39
N PHE A 38 17.77 2.50 35.16
CA PHE A 38 18.69 2.89 34.10
C PHE A 38 18.74 4.41 33.91
N ASN A 39 19.83 5.04 34.38
CA ASN A 39 20.04 6.49 34.26
C ASN A 39 20.61 6.80 32.86
N GLY A 40 19.73 7.22 31.94
CA GLY A 40 20.09 7.53 30.55
C GLY A 40 19.62 6.43 29.61
N PHE A 41 18.43 6.60 29.04
CA PHE A 41 17.91 5.65 28.09
C PHE A 41 18.63 5.79 26.75
N ASP A 42 19.23 4.70 26.30
CA ASP A 42 19.65 4.57 24.90
C ASP A 42 18.40 4.65 23.99
N VAL A 43 18.52 5.34 22.85
CA VAL A 43 17.51 5.43 21.79
C VAL A 43 16.98 4.05 21.41
N ILE A 44 17.81 3.02 21.45
CA ILE A 44 17.41 1.63 21.16
C ILE A 44 16.37 1.12 22.17
N VAL A 45 16.56 1.38 23.46
CA VAL A 45 15.67 0.91 24.53
C VAL A 45 14.30 1.58 24.40
N HIS A 46 14.27 2.89 24.16
CA HIS A 46 13.02 3.61 23.90
C HIS A 46 12.28 3.09 22.66
N ASN A 47 12.98 2.83 21.55
CA ASN A 47 12.39 2.27 20.34
C ASN A 47 11.67 0.94 20.63
N CYS A 48 12.31 0.07 21.40
CA CYS A 48 11.74 -1.20 21.80
C CYS A 48 10.51 -1.01 22.71
N LEU A 49 10.59 -0.13 23.71
CA LEU A 49 9.50 0.12 24.65
C LEU A 49 8.28 0.75 23.97
N ILE A 50 8.48 1.77 23.14
CA ILE A 50 7.40 2.41 22.39
C ILE A 50 6.74 1.38 21.47
N SER A 51 7.53 0.63 20.70
CA SER A 51 7.00 -0.43 19.82
C SER A 51 6.23 -1.50 20.59
N ALA A 52 6.69 -1.89 21.79
CA ALA A 52 5.99 -2.86 22.63
C ALA A 52 4.66 -2.32 23.16
N ASN A 53 4.65 -1.07 23.67
CA ASN A 53 3.42 -0.44 24.17
C ASN A 53 2.40 -0.24 23.05
N LEU A 54 2.85 0.14 21.84
CA LEU A 54 2.00 0.21 20.66
C LEU A 54 1.43 -1.15 20.29
N LYS A 55 2.23 -2.23 20.28
CA LYS A 55 1.71 -3.59 20.03
C LYS A 55 0.73 -4.06 21.10
N GLY A 56 0.91 -3.63 22.35
CA GLY A 56 0.06 -3.97 23.48
C GLY A 56 -1.16 -3.07 23.67
N GLY A 57 -1.39 -2.07 22.80
CA GLY A 57 -2.52 -1.14 22.91
C GLY A 57 -2.38 -0.07 24.00
N ASN A 58 -1.22 0.01 24.66
CA ASN A 58 -0.95 1.00 25.70
C ASN A 58 -0.51 2.33 25.08
N LEU A 59 -1.40 2.96 24.30
CA LEU A 59 -1.09 4.14 23.48
C LEU A 59 -0.62 5.35 24.30
N ASP A 60 -1.23 5.61 25.45
CA ASP A 60 -0.85 6.72 26.32
C ASP A 60 0.58 6.58 26.86
N LYS A 61 0.96 5.35 27.17
CA LYS A 61 2.31 5.05 27.63
C LYS A 61 3.33 5.16 26.51
N ALA A 62 2.97 4.71 25.30
CA ALA A 62 3.81 4.90 24.12
C ALA A 62 4.05 6.39 23.83
N ARG A 63 3.01 7.24 23.95
CA ARG A 63 3.12 8.69 23.81
C ARG A 63 4.05 9.30 24.85
N LYS A 64 3.83 9.02 26.14
CA LYS A 64 4.69 9.53 27.23
C LYS A 64 6.16 9.19 27.02
N LEU A 65 6.44 7.93 26.68
CA LEU A 65 7.81 7.49 26.39
C LEU A 65 8.41 8.21 25.19
N PHE A 66 7.63 8.54 24.17
CA PHE A 66 8.10 9.29 23.00
C PHE A 66 8.34 10.78 23.33
N ASP A 67 7.51 11.37 24.18
CA ASP A 67 7.61 12.77 24.60
C ASP A 67 8.87 12.99 25.45
N GLU A 68 9.26 12.02 26.28
CA GLU A 68 10.46 12.02 27.11
C GLU A 68 11.78 11.89 26.32
N MET A 69 11.72 11.52 25.03
CA MET A 69 12.92 11.35 24.21
C MET A 69 13.48 12.69 23.72
N PRO A 70 14.78 12.98 23.97
CA PRO A 70 15.44 14.17 23.43
C PRO A 70 15.69 14.06 21.92
N GLU A 71 16.00 12.86 21.43
CA GLU A 71 16.23 12.58 20.01
C GLU A 71 15.30 11.49 19.51
N ARG A 72 14.64 11.74 18.38
CA ARG A 72 13.65 10.84 17.76
C ARG A 72 14.08 10.52 16.34
N ASN A 73 14.14 9.23 16.01
CA ASN A 73 14.48 8.78 14.67
C ASN A 73 13.23 8.54 13.81
N GLU A 74 13.43 8.42 12.50
CA GLU A 74 12.39 8.15 11.50
C GLU A 74 11.50 6.93 11.84
N VAL A 75 12.12 5.87 12.40
CA VAL A 75 11.43 4.61 12.72
C VAL A 75 10.37 4.82 13.79
N LEU A 76 10.65 5.62 14.81
CA LEU A 76 9.70 5.92 15.90
C LEU A 76 8.46 6.67 15.42
N TRP A 77 8.66 7.70 14.60
CA TRP A 77 7.56 8.46 14.01
C TRP A 77 6.63 7.53 13.23
N THR A 78 7.20 6.70 12.37
CA THR A 78 6.46 5.70 11.59
C THR A 78 5.77 4.67 12.47
N ALA A 79 6.41 4.23 13.56
CA ALA A 79 5.83 3.29 14.51
C ALA A 79 4.59 3.88 15.19
N LEU A 80 4.64 5.13 15.65
CA LEU A 80 3.48 5.82 16.24
C LEU A 80 2.34 5.98 15.23
N ILE A 81 2.63 6.42 14.00
CA ILE A 81 1.63 6.54 12.93
C ILE A 81 0.90 5.21 12.72
N SER A 82 1.65 4.12 12.51
CA SER A 82 1.10 2.78 12.30
C SER A 82 0.38 2.23 13.54
N GLY A 83 0.94 2.48 14.72
CA GLY A 83 0.42 2.01 16.00
C GLY A 83 -0.93 2.63 16.32
N PHE A 84 -1.06 3.96 16.23
CA PHE A 84 -2.32 4.66 16.47
C PHE A 84 -3.38 4.30 15.41
N MET A 85 -3.01 4.18 14.14
CA MET A 85 -3.94 3.72 13.08
C MET A 85 -4.51 2.33 13.38
N ARG A 86 -3.71 1.40 13.92
CA ARG A 86 -4.16 0.04 14.23
C ARG A 86 -5.32 -0.01 15.22
N TYR A 87 -5.41 0.96 16.12
CA TYR A 87 -6.46 1.05 17.14
C TYR A 87 -7.53 2.10 16.78
N GLY A 88 -7.60 2.50 15.51
CA GLY A 88 -8.60 3.47 15.04
C GLY A 88 -8.43 4.90 15.56
N LYS A 89 -7.27 5.22 16.15
CA LYS A 89 -6.91 6.57 16.62
C LYS A 89 -6.35 7.39 15.46
N VAL A 90 -7.21 7.63 14.47
CA VAL A 90 -6.84 8.21 13.17
C VAL A 90 -6.36 9.65 13.33
N GLU A 91 -7.07 10.47 14.12
CA GLU A 91 -6.71 11.87 14.35
C GLU A 91 -5.34 12.00 15.02
N GLU A 92 -5.09 11.23 16.08
CA GLU A 92 -3.79 11.27 16.76
C GLU A 92 -2.66 10.69 15.90
N SER A 93 -2.94 9.69 15.08
CA SER A 93 -1.97 9.21 14.10
C SER A 93 -1.57 10.30 13.11
N MET A 94 -2.55 11.04 12.59
CA MET A 94 -2.29 12.14 11.66
C MET A 94 -1.55 13.30 12.31
N TRP A 95 -1.79 13.57 13.59
CA TRP A 95 -1.01 14.53 14.37
C TRP A 95 0.50 14.19 14.37
N TYR A 96 0.86 12.91 14.52
CA TYR A 96 2.25 12.46 14.39
C TYR A 96 2.75 12.51 12.95
N PHE A 97 1.91 12.15 11.98
CA PHE A 97 2.29 12.18 10.56
C PHE A 97 2.65 13.59 10.11
N GLU A 98 1.83 14.59 10.43
CA GLU A 98 2.03 16.00 10.05
C GLU A 98 3.26 16.63 10.71
N ARG A 99 3.64 16.14 11.90
CA ARG A 99 4.82 16.60 12.65
C ARG A 99 6.09 15.80 12.37
N ASN A 100 6.01 14.72 11.58
CA ASN A 100 7.16 13.89 11.28
C ASN A 100 8.14 14.66 10.37
N PRO A 101 9.37 14.96 10.81
CA PRO A 101 10.37 15.62 9.96
C PRO A 101 10.96 14.68 8.90
N TYR A 102 10.70 13.38 8.99
CA TYR A 102 11.21 12.34 8.11
C TYR A 102 10.08 11.69 7.28
N GLN A 103 9.22 12.51 6.66
CA GLN A 103 8.12 12.01 5.83
C GLN A 103 8.65 11.30 4.57
N ASN A 104 8.86 9.99 4.69
CA ASN A 104 9.35 9.14 3.62
C ASN A 104 8.27 8.13 3.18
N VAL A 105 8.58 7.33 2.15
CA VAL A 105 7.62 6.37 1.58
C VAL A 105 7.03 5.43 2.65
N VAL A 106 7.77 5.09 3.70
CA VAL A 106 7.30 4.19 4.76
C VAL A 106 6.24 4.87 5.63
N SER A 107 6.48 6.10 6.10
CA SER A 107 5.51 6.84 6.92
C SER A 107 4.24 7.19 6.13
N TRP A 108 4.38 7.59 4.86
CA TRP A 108 3.23 7.82 3.98
C TRP A 108 2.42 6.54 3.75
N THR A 109 3.10 5.42 3.47
CA THR A 109 2.43 4.13 3.28
C THR A 109 1.71 3.69 4.55
N ALA A 110 2.31 3.89 5.73
CA ALA A 110 1.68 3.56 7.00
C ALA A 110 0.38 4.34 7.22
N ALA A 111 0.38 5.64 6.96
CA ALA A 111 -0.80 6.49 7.08
C ALA A 111 -1.89 6.13 6.06
N ILE A 112 -1.53 5.97 4.77
CA ILE A 112 -2.47 5.56 3.70
C ILE A 112 -3.11 4.20 4.04
N CYS A 113 -2.30 3.19 4.38
CA CYS A 113 -2.80 1.88 4.79
C CYS A 113 -3.73 1.99 6.01
N GLY A 114 -3.35 2.79 6.99
CA GLY A 114 -4.14 3.03 8.19
C GLY A 114 -5.53 3.60 7.89
N PHE A 115 -5.63 4.61 7.04
CA PHE A 115 -6.93 5.15 6.61
C PHE A 115 -7.82 4.09 5.97
N VAL A 116 -7.31 3.37 4.97
CA VAL A 116 -8.08 2.36 4.25
C VAL A 116 -8.44 1.17 5.16
N GLN A 117 -7.60 0.82 6.13
CA GLN A 117 -7.92 -0.23 7.12
C GLN A 117 -9.04 0.17 8.10
N ASN A 118 -9.17 1.46 8.38
CA ASN A 118 -10.21 1.99 9.27
C ASN A 118 -11.48 2.44 8.52
N GLY A 119 -11.62 2.10 7.24
CA GLY A 119 -12.81 2.41 6.42
C GLY A 119 -12.83 3.84 5.84
N PHE A 120 -11.75 4.60 6.01
CA PHE A 120 -11.60 5.97 5.49
C PHE A 120 -10.90 5.94 4.12
N SER A 121 -11.44 5.16 3.19
CA SER A 121 -10.78 4.85 1.92
C SER A 121 -10.61 6.09 1.03
N PHE A 122 -11.55 7.04 1.10
CA PHE A 122 -11.48 8.31 0.38
C PHE A 122 -10.35 9.21 0.91
N GLU A 123 -10.20 9.31 2.23
CA GLU A 123 -9.11 10.04 2.90
C GLU A 123 -7.76 9.40 2.59
N GLY A 124 -7.69 8.07 2.58
CA GLY A 124 -6.50 7.33 2.16
C GLY A 124 -6.06 7.67 0.73
N LEU A 125 -7.02 7.81 -0.20
CA LEU A 125 -6.75 8.22 -1.58
C LEU A 125 -6.34 9.69 -1.70
N LYS A 126 -6.96 10.59 -0.93
CA LYS A 126 -6.51 11.99 -0.86
C LYS A 126 -5.07 12.08 -0.37
N LEU A 127 -4.70 11.28 0.64
CA LEU A 127 -3.33 11.25 1.14
C LEU A 127 -2.36 10.65 0.11
N PHE A 128 -2.79 9.66 -0.68
CA PHE A 128 -2.01 9.14 -1.80
C PHE A 128 -1.73 10.20 -2.87
N LEU A 129 -2.69 11.06 -3.21
CA LEU A 129 -2.45 12.17 -4.13
C LEU A 129 -1.41 13.14 -3.59
N LYS A 130 -1.47 13.49 -2.29
CA LYS A 130 -0.45 14.32 -1.63
C LYS A 130 0.93 13.66 -1.65
N LEU A 131 1.03 12.33 -1.48
CA LEU A 131 2.28 11.60 -1.65
C LEU A 131 2.86 11.82 -3.05
N LEU A 132 2.03 11.73 -4.11
CA LEU A 132 2.49 11.94 -5.48
C LEU A 132 2.94 13.39 -5.72
N GLU A 133 2.19 14.36 -5.20
CA GLU A 133 2.54 15.79 -5.27
C GLU A 133 3.86 16.10 -4.54
N SER A 134 4.16 15.39 -3.45
CA SER A 134 5.43 15.52 -2.72
C SER A 134 6.64 14.93 -3.45
N GLY A 135 6.44 14.26 -4.60
CA GLY A 135 7.50 13.61 -5.37
C GLY A 135 8.00 12.29 -4.77
N VAL A 136 7.46 11.86 -3.63
CA VAL A 136 7.79 10.56 -3.02
C VAL A 136 7.21 9.43 -3.88
N ARG A 137 8.07 8.50 -4.30
CA ARG A 137 7.64 7.37 -5.12
C ARG A 137 6.86 6.35 -4.28
N PRO A 138 5.62 5.99 -4.64
CA PRO A 138 4.89 4.93 -3.96
C PRO A 138 5.60 3.58 -4.11
N ASN A 139 5.43 2.70 -3.13
CA ASN A 139 5.93 1.33 -3.19
C ASN A 139 4.79 0.31 -3.40
N LYS A 140 5.15 -0.98 -3.50
CA LYS A 140 4.17 -2.07 -3.70
C LYS A 140 3.05 -2.08 -2.66
N VAL A 141 3.34 -1.78 -1.39
CA VAL A 141 2.36 -1.79 -0.30
C VAL A 141 1.41 -0.61 -0.43
N THR A 142 1.92 0.56 -0.83
CA THR A 142 1.10 1.74 -1.14
C THR A 142 0.06 1.41 -2.20
N PHE A 143 0.50 0.83 -3.32
CA PHE A 143 -0.39 0.50 -4.44
C PHE A 143 -1.43 -0.56 -4.09
N THR A 144 -1.05 -1.63 -3.38
CA THR A 144 -2.00 -2.62 -2.87
C THR A 144 -3.10 -1.96 -2.02
N SER A 145 -2.75 -1.03 -1.13
CA SER A 145 -3.74 -0.37 -0.28
C SER A 145 -4.65 0.58 -1.06
N VAL A 146 -4.10 1.30 -2.04
CA VAL A 146 -4.84 2.28 -2.85
C VAL A 146 -5.79 1.58 -3.83
N ILE A 147 -5.37 0.45 -4.43
CA ILE A 147 -6.27 -0.39 -5.22
C ILE A 147 -7.44 -0.90 -4.37
N ARG A 148 -7.17 -1.38 -3.15
CA ARG A 148 -8.22 -1.81 -2.23
C ARG A 148 -9.18 -0.66 -1.92
N ALA A 149 -8.66 0.55 -1.68
CA ALA A 149 -9.49 1.73 -1.46
C ALA A 149 -10.43 2.02 -2.64
N CYS A 150 -9.96 1.89 -3.88
CA CYS A 150 -10.81 2.04 -5.07
C CYS A 150 -11.89 0.97 -5.15
N ALA A 151 -11.57 -0.27 -4.78
CA ALA A 151 -12.54 -1.36 -4.73
C ALA A 151 -13.64 -1.10 -3.70
N GLU A 152 -13.26 -0.63 -2.50
CA GLU A 152 -14.19 -0.30 -1.41
C GLU A 152 -15.12 0.87 -1.77
N LEU A 153 -14.62 1.86 -2.53
CA LEU A 153 -15.43 2.98 -3.01
C LEU A 153 -16.23 2.68 -4.28
N GLY A 154 -15.96 1.55 -4.95
CA GLY A 154 -16.54 1.24 -6.26
C GLY A 154 -16.11 2.21 -7.39
N ASP A 155 -15.04 2.99 -7.20
CA ASP A 155 -14.56 3.95 -8.19
C ASP A 155 -13.60 3.28 -9.18
N PHE A 156 -14.20 2.68 -10.21
CA PHE A 156 -13.48 2.00 -11.28
C PHE A 156 -12.57 2.94 -12.09
N LYS A 157 -12.95 4.20 -12.28
CA LYS A 157 -12.15 5.16 -13.08
C LYS A 157 -10.84 5.48 -12.37
N LEU A 158 -10.92 5.68 -11.06
CA LEU A 158 -9.74 5.90 -10.23
C LEU A 158 -8.86 4.65 -10.17
N GLY A 159 -9.48 3.48 -9.97
CA GLY A 159 -8.77 2.19 -9.99
C GLY A 159 -7.95 1.99 -11.28
N MET A 160 -8.52 2.35 -12.43
CA MET A 160 -7.82 2.30 -13.71
C MET A 160 -6.65 3.26 -13.82
N SER A 161 -6.82 4.48 -13.32
CA SER A 161 -5.74 5.47 -13.31
C SER A 161 -4.56 4.99 -12.46
N ILE A 162 -4.84 4.32 -11.34
CA ILE A 162 -3.83 3.72 -10.45
C ILE A 162 -3.13 2.53 -11.12
N LEU A 163 -3.85 1.66 -11.82
CA LEU A 163 -3.24 0.58 -12.60
C LEU A 163 -2.28 1.11 -13.68
N GLY A 164 -2.68 2.17 -14.37
CA GLY A 164 -1.80 2.86 -15.32
C GLY A 164 -0.53 3.41 -14.65
N LEU A 165 -0.64 3.90 -13.42
CA LEU A 165 0.50 4.38 -12.64
C LEU A 165 1.42 3.23 -12.19
N ILE A 166 0.88 2.08 -11.78
CA ILE A 166 1.65 0.88 -11.39
C ILE A 166 2.57 0.44 -12.53
N VAL A 167 2.02 0.37 -13.74
CA VAL A 167 2.79 0.07 -14.96
C VAL A 167 3.88 1.12 -15.18
N LYS A 168 3.55 2.41 -15.11
CA LYS A 168 4.55 3.48 -15.29
C LYS A 168 5.68 3.40 -14.27
N THR A 169 5.40 2.89 -13.07
CA THR A 169 6.39 2.73 -12.00
C THR A 169 7.17 1.40 -12.06
N GLY A 170 6.86 0.48 -12.98
CA GLY A 170 7.57 -0.80 -13.11
C GLY A 170 7.17 -1.86 -12.07
N LEU A 171 6.01 -1.71 -11.42
CA LEU A 171 5.54 -2.61 -10.36
C LEU A 171 4.53 -3.66 -10.87
N GLU A 172 4.32 -3.73 -12.18
CA GLU A 172 3.31 -4.57 -12.83
C GLU A 172 3.53 -6.07 -12.63
N ARG A 173 4.77 -6.52 -12.44
CA ARG A 173 5.10 -7.94 -12.18
C ARG A 173 4.94 -8.34 -10.72
N ASN A 174 4.57 -7.42 -9.83
CA ASN A 174 4.45 -7.73 -8.42
C ASN A 174 3.17 -8.53 -8.13
N VAL A 175 3.33 -9.78 -7.70
CA VAL A 175 2.21 -10.69 -7.41
C VAL A 175 1.24 -10.11 -6.38
N SER A 176 1.73 -9.43 -5.34
CA SER A 176 0.87 -8.82 -4.33
C SER A 176 -0.01 -7.72 -4.90
N VAL A 177 0.52 -6.90 -5.81
CA VAL A 177 -0.22 -5.81 -6.46
C VAL A 177 -1.24 -6.37 -7.45
N SER A 178 -0.87 -7.39 -8.23
CA SER A 178 -1.79 -8.09 -9.15
C SER A 178 -2.93 -8.81 -8.39
N ASN A 179 -2.64 -9.45 -7.25
CA ASN A 179 -3.66 -10.12 -6.44
C ASN A 179 -4.65 -9.16 -5.78
N SER A 180 -4.24 -7.93 -5.47
CA SER A 180 -5.13 -6.93 -4.87
C SER A 180 -6.09 -6.30 -5.87
N ASN A 181 -6.02 -6.69 -7.15
CA ASN A 181 -6.79 -6.08 -8.19
C ASN A 181 -8.28 -6.48 -8.15
N PRO A 182 -9.22 -5.52 -8.01
CA PRO A 182 -10.65 -5.79 -7.97
C PRO A 182 -11.23 -6.35 -9.28
N PHE A 183 -10.52 -6.22 -10.39
CA PHE A 183 -10.97 -6.76 -11.68
C PHE A 183 -10.80 -8.28 -11.80
N VAL A 184 -9.98 -8.89 -10.94
CA VAL A 184 -9.75 -10.34 -10.88
C VAL A 184 -10.58 -10.93 -9.75
N LYS A 185 -11.66 -11.61 -10.12
CA LYS A 185 -12.72 -12.08 -9.21
C LYS A 185 -12.39 -13.40 -8.53
N ASN A 186 -11.60 -14.27 -9.16
CA ASN A 186 -11.27 -15.60 -8.63
C ASN A 186 -9.91 -16.12 -9.14
N LYS A 187 -9.40 -17.18 -8.49
CA LYS A 187 -8.11 -17.81 -8.85
C LYS A 187 -8.09 -18.39 -10.26
N GLU A 188 -9.24 -18.87 -10.75
CA GLU A 188 -9.36 -19.47 -12.08
C GLU A 188 -9.20 -18.41 -13.18
N GLN A 189 -9.88 -17.27 -13.04
CA GLN A 189 -9.69 -16.08 -13.88
C GLN A 189 -8.24 -15.62 -13.81
N GLN A 190 -7.63 -15.61 -12.62
CA GLN A 190 -6.24 -15.23 -12.46
C GLN A 190 -5.29 -16.13 -13.27
N GLU A 191 -5.49 -17.45 -13.25
CA GLU A 191 -4.66 -18.40 -14.01
C GLU A 191 -4.84 -18.21 -15.53
N ARG A 192 -6.09 -18.04 -15.99
CA ARG A 192 -6.38 -17.70 -17.40
C ARG A 192 -5.69 -16.42 -17.84
N LEU A 193 -5.70 -15.38 -17.00
CA LEU A 193 -5.00 -14.12 -17.29
C LEU A 193 -3.48 -14.29 -17.32
N ARG A 194 -2.90 -15.20 -16.51
CA ARG A 194 -1.47 -15.54 -16.57
C ARG A 194 -1.10 -16.28 -17.85
N GLU A 195 -1.88 -17.27 -18.24
CA GLU A 195 -1.69 -17.99 -19.51
C GLU A 195 -1.82 -17.05 -20.70
N ALA A 196 -2.84 -16.19 -20.70
CA ALA A 196 -3.04 -15.18 -21.72
C ALA A 196 -1.86 -14.19 -21.78
N SER A 197 -1.39 -13.71 -20.63
CA SER A 197 -0.20 -12.85 -20.52
C SER A 197 1.02 -13.49 -21.17
N LEU A 198 1.28 -14.78 -20.92
CA LEU A 198 2.39 -15.51 -21.54
C LEU A 198 2.22 -15.72 -23.05
N SER A 199 0.99 -15.87 -23.51
CA SER A 199 0.67 -16.09 -24.92
C SER A 199 0.75 -14.82 -25.78
N CYS A 200 0.62 -13.64 -25.14
CA CYS A 200 0.60 -12.33 -25.78
C CYS A 200 2.01 -11.92 -26.24
N THR A 201 2.14 -11.34 -27.43
CA THR A 201 3.44 -10.90 -27.97
C THR A 201 3.81 -9.47 -27.59
N ASP A 202 2.82 -8.59 -27.43
CA ASP A 202 3.04 -7.21 -26.99
C ASP A 202 3.41 -7.15 -25.50
N LYS A 203 4.68 -6.78 -25.21
CA LYS A 203 5.24 -6.70 -23.85
C LYS A 203 4.46 -5.78 -22.90
N GLN A 204 3.90 -4.69 -23.40
CA GLN A 204 3.11 -3.77 -22.58
C GLN A 204 1.76 -4.43 -22.25
N MET A 205 1.13 -5.07 -23.22
CA MET A 205 -0.12 -5.81 -23.02
C MET A 205 0.02 -7.02 -22.09
N GLN A 206 1.11 -7.78 -22.18
CA GLN A 206 1.39 -8.91 -21.26
C GLN A 206 1.19 -8.49 -19.80
N SER A 207 1.67 -7.30 -19.47
CA SER A 207 1.56 -6.77 -18.12
C SER A 207 0.13 -6.39 -17.74
N TYR A 208 -0.64 -5.85 -18.68
CA TYR A 208 -1.99 -5.30 -18.43
C TYR A 208 -3.01 -6.42 -18.24
N ILE A 209 -2.86 -7.51 -18.99
CA ILE A 209 -3.74 -8.69 -18.91
C ILE A 209 -3.77 -9.23 -17.48
N LEU A 210 -2.63 -9.24 -16.78
CA LEU A 210 -2.55 -9.67 -15.37
C LEU A 210 -3.39 -8.83 -14.41
N TYR A 211 -3.83 -7.65 -14.87
CA TYR A 211 -4.70 -6.75 -14.15
C TYR A 211 -6.16 -6.78 -14.64
N GLY A 212 -6.56 -7.76 -15.45
CA GLY A 212 -7.92 -7.78 -15.98
C GLY A 212 -8.19 -6.64 -16.98
N VAL A 213 -7.13 -6.08 -17.57
CA VAL A 213 -7.18 -4.94 -18.49
C VAL A 213 -6.54 -5.34 -19.82
N GLY A 214 -7.19 -5.00 -20.92
CA GLY A 214 -6.66 -5.12 -22.27
C GLY A 214 -6.72 -3.78 -23.01
N TYR A 215 -5.93 -3.66 -24.06
CA TYR A 215 -6.12 -2.59 -25.04
C TYR A 215 -6.17 -3.18 -26.44
N HIS A 216 -6.93 -2.54 -27.31
CA HIS A 216 -7.09 -2.92 -28.70
C HIS A 216 -6.71 -1.73 -29.58
N ASN A 217 -5.63 -1.88 -30.36
CA ASN A 217 -5.15 -0.86 -31.27
C ASN A 217 -4.77 -1.44 -32.64
N GLY A 218 -4.63 -0.56 -33.62
CA GLY A 218 -4.41 -0.92 -35.03
C GLY A 218 -2.98 -1.39 -35.32
N GLY A 219 -2.07 -1.23 -34.35
CA GLY A 219 -0.70 -1.73 -34.40
C GLY A 219 -0.55 -3.14 -33.83
N LEU A 220 -1.55 -3.69 -33.14
CA LEU A 220 -1.48 -5.06 -32.61
C LEU A 220 -1.54 -6.09 -33.73
N CYS A 221 -0.80 -7.19 -33.56
CA CYS A 221 -0.92 -8.35 -34.44
C CYS A 221 -2.30 -9.02 -34.25
N LEU A 222 -2.77 -9.73 -35.29
CA LEU A 222 -4.09 -10.37 -35.27
C LEU A 222 -4.24 -11.37 -34.11
N LYS A 223 -3.17 -12.09 -33.76
CA LYS A 223 -3.13 -13.02 -32.62
C LYS A 223 -3.46 -12.32 -31.30
N ASP A 224 -2.79 -11.21 -31.00
CA ASP A 224 -2.98 -10.48 -29.74
C ASP A 224 -4.34 -9.78 -29.69
N ARG A 225 -4.87 -9.31 -30.83
CA ARG A 225 -6.24 -8.77 -30.92
C ARG A 225 -7.27 -9.84 -30.55
N ASN A 226 -7.23 -10.99 -31.22
CA ASN A 226 -8.17 -12.08 -30.97
C ASN A 226 -8.10 -12.58 -29.52
N LEU A 227 -6.90 -12.60 -28.93
CA LEU A 227 -6.71 -12.93 -27.52
C LEU A 227 -7.46 -11.96 -26.60
N ILE A 228 -7.24 -10.65 -26.76
CA ILE A 228 -7.87 -9.63 -25.92
C ILE A 228 -9.38 -9.60 -26.11
N GLU A 229 -9.88 -9.67 -27.34
CA GLU A 229 -11.32 -9.74 -27.62
C GLU A 229 -11.95 -10.98 -26.97
N GLY A 230 -11.28 -12.14 -27.07
CA GLY A 230 -11.73 -13.37 -26.44
C GLY A 230 -11.79 -13.29 -24.91
N LEU A 231 -10.77 -12.70 -24.27
CA LEU A 231 -10.77 -12.48 -22.82
C LEU A 231 -11.89 -11.51 -22.40
N PHE A 232 -12.15 -10.48 -23.22
CA PHE A 232 -13.19 -9.50 -22.95
C PHE A 232 -14.57 -10.13 -23.03
N LEU A 233 -14.86 -10.89 -24.09
CA LEU A 233 -16.12 -11.59 -24.28
C LEU A 233 -16.40 -12.63 -23.18
N LYS A 234 -15.35 -13.29 -22.67
CA LYS A 234 -15.44 -14.22 -21.53
C LYS A 234 -15.62 -13.51 -20.17
N GLY A 235 -15.47 -12.19 -20.13
CA GLY A 235 -15.50 -11.40 -18.89
C GLY A 235 -14.25 -11.55 -18.02
N ASP A 236 -13.18 -12.14 -18.56
CA ASP A 236 -11.89 -12.30 -17.87
C ASP A 236 -11.14 -10.96 -17.78
N ILE A 237 -11.35 -10.07 -18.75
CA ILE A 237 -10.97 -8.66 -18.65
C ILE A 237 -12.23 -7.80 -18.73
N GLN A 238 -12.29 -6.73 -17.95
CA GLN A 238 -13.46 -5.84 -17.94
C GLN A 238 -13.28 -4.62 -18.84
N ILE A 239 -12.04 -4.32 -19.22
CA ILE A 239 -11.68 -3.03 -19.80
C ILE A 239 -10.86 -3.26 -21.06
N LEU A 240 -11.36 -2.66 -22.14
CA LEU A 240 -10.81 -2.70 -23.48
C LEU A 240 -10.51 -1.26 -23.92
N CYS A 241 -9.26 -0.83 -23.86
CA CYS A 241 -8.87 0.51 -24.28
C CYS A 241 -8.64 0.57 -25.79
N THR A 242 -9.27 1.51 -26.50
CA THR A 242 -9.12 1.66 -27.97
C THR A 242 -8.49 3.00 -28.33
N THR A 243 -7.74 3.07 -29.43
CA THR A 243 -7.28 4.36 -29.98
C THR A 243 -8.45 5.08 -30.67
N ASN A 244 -8.38 6.42 -30.77
CA ASN A 244 -9.46 7.26 -31.30
C ASN A 244 -10.04 6.74 -32.65
N THR A 245 -9.18 6.34 -33.59
CA THR A 245 -9.57 5.78 -34.89
C THR A 245 -10.24 4.40 -34.84
N LEU A 246 -10.11 3.66 -33.75
CA LEU A 246 -10.62 2.29 -33.60
C LEU A 246 -11.86 2.19 -32.71
N ALA A 247 -12.14 3.21 -31.90
CA ALA A 247 -13.36 3.26 -31.10
C ALA A 247 -14.63 3.14 -31.97
N HIS A 248 -14.59 3.65 -33.20
CA HIS A 248 -15.70 3.58 -34.16
C HIS A 248 -15.84 2.21 -34.86
N GLY A 249 -14.79 1.38 -34.89
CA GLY A 249 -14.78 0.10 -35.63
C GLY A 249 -14.94 -1.14 -34.74
N ILE A 250 -14.87 -0.97 -33.42
CA ILE A 250 -14.94 -2.08 -32.47
C ILE A 250 -16.37 -2.15 -31.92
N ASN A 251 -17.13 -3.14 -32.38
CA ASN A 251 -18.49 -3.41 -31.91
C ASN A 251 -18.48 -4.17 -30.56
N LEU A 252 -17.67 -3.70 -29.60
CA LEU A 252 -17.58 -4.25 -28.25
C LEU A 252 -17.81 -3.13 -27.23
N PRO A 253 -18.60 -3.37 -26.16
CA PRO A 253 -18.84 -2.36 -25.13
C PRO A 253 -17.57 -2.06 -24.35
N ALA A 254 -16.91 -0.91 -24.59
CA ALA A 254 -15.74 -0.50 -23.83
C ALA A 254 -16.14 0.30 -22.58
N HIS A 255 -15.75 -0.17 -21.39
CA HIS A 255 -15.98 0.55 -20.12
C HIS A 255 -15.08 1.79 -19.97
N THR A 256 -13.94 1.86 -20.69
CA THR A 256 -12.99 2.99 -20.61
C THR A 256 -12.15 3.04 -21.90
N VAL A 257 -12.12 4.20 -22.55
CA VAL A 257 -11.33 4.44 -23.78
C VAL A 257 -10.13 5.34 -23.47
N VAL A 258 -8.91 4.81 -23.47
CA VAL A 258 -7.68 5.60 -23.26
C VAL A 258 -7.00 5.93 -24.59
N ILE A 259 -7.00 7.21 -24.97
CA ILE A 259 -6.39 7.70 -26.22
C ILE A 259 -4.91 8.05 -25.98
N LYS A 260 -4.00 7.31 -26.64
CA LYS A 260 -2.56 7.55 -26.56
C LYS A 260 -2.16 8.69 -27.53
N SER A 261 -2.24 9.93 -27.06
CA SER A 261 -1.68 11.16 -27.67
C SER A 261 -2.01 12.44 -26.88
N THR A 262 -2.88 12.35 -25.88
CA THR A 262 -3.18 13.45 -24.96
C THR A 262 -2.40 13.29 -23.65
N GLN A 263 -1.92 14.39 -23.06
CA GLN A 263 -1.33 14.41 -21.71
C GLN A 263 -2.30 13.91 -20.62
N TYR A 264 -3.59 13.76 -20.96
CA TYR A 264 -4.68 13.36 -20.08
C TYR A 264 -5.21 11.97 -20.46
N LEU A 265 -5.42 11.11 -19.45
CA LEU A 265 -6.28 9.94 -19.56
C LEU A 265 -7.73 10.46 -19.62
N TYR A 266 -8.36 10.40 -20.78
CA TYR A 266 -9.81 10.53 -20.86
C TYR A 266 -10.43 9.17 -20.53
N VAL A 267 -11.40 9.13 -19.61
CA VAL A 267 -12.21 7.94 -19.32
C VAL A 267 -13.62 8.23 -19.79
N TYR A 268 -13.91 7.93 -21.06
CA TYR A 268 -15.27 7.92 -21.58
C TYR A 268 -15.94 6.60 -21.20
N CYS A 269 -17.08 6.68 -20.53
CA CYS A 269 -17.96 5.56 -20.24
C CYS A 269 -18.97 5.48 -21.40
N PHE A 270 -18.93 4.43 -22.21
CA PHE A 270 -19.85 4.23 -23.35
C PHE A 270 -21.22 3.70 -22.91
N SER A 271 -21.82 4.27 -21.86
CA SER A 271 -23.19 3.95 -21.46
C SER A 271 -24.25 4.89 -22.03
N LEU A 272 -23.91 5.78 -22.99
CA LEU A 272 -24.82 6.85 -23.43
C LEU A 272 -24.90 7.14 -24.95
N LEU A 273 -24.46 6.23 -25.84
CA LEU A 273 -24.65 6.41 -27.29
C LEU A 273 -25.35 5.21 -27.96
N LEU A 274 -26.40 4.69 -27.30
CA LEU A 274 -27.45 3.90 -27.97
C LEU A 274 -28.70 4.75 -28.30
N TYR A 275 -28.59 6.07 -28.18
CA TYR A 275 -29.57 7.00 -28.74
C TYR A 275 -28.78 8.09 -29.49
N TRP A 276 -29.18 8.29 -30.75
CA TRP A 276 -28.58 9.08 -31.85
C TRP A 276 -27.64 8.30 -32.77
#